data_AF-A0A432ZV00-F1
#
_entry.id   AF-A0A432ZV00-F1
#
_cell.length_a   1.000
_cell.length_b   1.000
_cell.length_c   1.000
_cell.angle_alpha   90.00
_cell.angle_beta   90.00
_cell.angle_gamma   90.00
#
_symmetry.space_group_name_H-M   'P 1'
#
loop_
_entity.id
_entity.type
_entity.pdbx_description
1 polymer ?
#
loop_
_entity_poly.entity_id
_entity_poly.type
_entity_poly.pdbx_seq_one_letter_code
_entity_poly.pdbx_strand_id
1 'polypeptide(L)'
;MKKILTLLCTITLIGTSTTSLVACNTPQYSEDSLKKEKEKNNININGNILEWITSQEKLFNKLDNKYYFVVWRDSKNSNWNINKFNNNKEIILITGDTRLQKTKLGNEYDLAIRVPEIRNMSVWKEDNGTYFKSVYRWNLDIQEPNLIVDKDGMVKVNE
;
A
#
# COMPACT_ATOMS: atom_id res chain seq x y z
N MET A 1 2.74 -6.65 -15.31
CA MET A 1 3.65 -5.80 -16.10
C MET A 1 3.28 -4.35 -15.84
N LYS A 2 4.08 -3.61 -15.06
CA LYS A 2 3.86 -2.19 -14.79
C LYS A 2 4.38 -1.41 -16.00
N LYS A 3 3.51 -0.75 -16.77
CA LYS A 3 3.93 0.18 -17.83
C LYS A 3 4.38 1.47 -17.15
N ILE A 4 5.67 1.80 -17.25
CA ILE A 4 6.20 3.11 -16.85
C ILE A 4 5.67 4.10 -17.88
N LEU A 5 4.65 4.87 -17.51
CA LEU A 5 4.22 6.02 -18.29
C LEU A 5 5.18 7.16 -17.93
N THR A 6 6.19 7.38 -18.75
CA THR A 6 7.09 8.54 -18.67
C THR A 6 6.24 9.80 -18.80
N LEU A 7 6.06 10.52 -17.69
CA LEU A 7 5.25 11.74 -17.64
C LEU A 7 6.08 12.91 -18.20
N LEU A 8 5.77 13.33 -19.42
CA LEU A 8 6.21 14.60 -19.96
C LEU A 8 5.48 15.71 -19.20
N CYS A 9 6.20 16.49 -18.39
CA CYS A 9 5.69 17.73 -17.84
C CYS A 9 5.46 18.71 -19.00
N THR A 10 4.21 18.88 -19.43
CA THR A 10 3.85 20.05 -20.25
C THR A 10 3.94 21.28 -19.37
N ILE A 11 5.05 22.01 -19.46
CA ILE A 11 5.18 23.36 -18.90
C ILE A 11 4.28 24.25 -19.73
N THR A 12 3.11 24.61 -19.21
CA THR A 12 2.37 25.76 -19.74
C THR A 12 3.12 27.01 -19.33
N LEU A 13 3.86 27.59 -20.29
CA LEU A 13 4.56 28.85 -20.12
C LEU A 13 3.52 29.98 -20.08
N ILE A 14 3.10 30.39 -18.90
CA ILE A 14 2.32 31.61 -18.69
C ILE A 14 3.29 32.69 -18.21
N GLY A 15 3.31 33.81 -18.93
CA GLY A 15 4.24 34.91 -18.69
C GLY A 15 4.11 35.51 -17.29
N THR A 16 5.28 35.75 -16.69
CA THR A 16 5.54 36.62 -15.51
C THR A 16 4.81 36.31 -14.21
N SER A 17 5.61 36.08 -13.15
CA SER A 17 5.30 36.09 -11.70
C SER A 17 5.25 34.70 -11.05
N THR A 18 6.23 34.47 -10.17
CA THR A 18 6.34 33.38 -9.17
C THR A 18 6.14 31.96 -9.71
N THR A 19 7.26 31.24 -9.91
CA THR A 19 7.26 29.78 -9.97
C THR A 19 6.74 29.23 -8.64
N SER A 20 5.44 29.02 -8.51
CA SER A 20 4.90 28.14 -7.49
C SER A 20 5.33 26.73 -7.88
N LEU A 21 6.20 26.13 -7.07
CA LEU A 21 6.50 24.71 -7.16
C LEU A 21 5.22 23.96 -6.78
N VAL A 22 4.34 23.75 -7.76
CA VAL A 22 3.25 22.79 -7.60
C VAL A 22 3.92 21.44 -7.48
N ALA A 23 3.99 20.91 -6.26
CA ALA A 23 4.45 19.55 -6.01
C ALA A 23 3.47 18.59 -6.71
N CYS A 24 3.85 18.13 -7.90
CA CYS A 24 3.07 17.19 -8.70
C CYS A 24 3.11 15.80 -8.07
N ASN A 25 2.24 15.53 -7.10
CA ASN A 25 1.85 14.17 -6.75
C ASN A 25 0.64 13.77 -7.60
N THR A 26 0.84 13.58 -8.90
CA THR A 26 -0.23 13.08 -9.77
C THR A 26 -0.64 11.68 -9.28
N PRO A 27 -1.94 11.41 -9.04
CA PRO A 27 -2.41 10.08 -8.68
C PRO A 27 -1.91 9.04 -9.70
N GLN A 28 -1.50 7.87 -9.21
CA GLN A 28 -1.04 6.77 -10.06
C GLN A 28 -2.14 6.31 -11.04
N TYR A 29 -3.39 6.41 -10.61
CA TYR A 29 -4.59 6.02 -11.33
C TYR A 29 -5.60 7.17 -11.32
N SER A 30 -6.21 7.43 -12.47
CA SER A 30 -7.50 8.16 -12.53
C SER A 30 -8.58 7.34 -11.83
N GLU A 31 -9.68 7.98 -11.41
CA GLU A 31 -10.78 7.31 -10.72
C GLU A 31 -11.32 6.08 -11.48
N ASP A 32 -11.55 6.21 -12.78
CA ASP A 32 -12.01 5.10 -13.63
C ASP A 32 -11.01 3.96 -13.72
N SER A 33 -9.71 4.28 -13.83
CA SER A 33 -8.66 3.26 -13.89
C SER A 33 -8.44 2.58 -12.54
N LEU A 34 -8.58 3.32 -11.44
CA LEU A 34 -8.53 2.78 -10.08
C LEU A 34 -9.67 1.81 -9.85
N LYS A 35 -10.90 2.16 -10.27
CA LYS A 35 -12.06 1.26 -10.16
C LYS A 35 -11.82 -0.06 -10.88
N LYS A 36 -11.33 -0.02 -12.12
CA LYS A 36 -10.99 -1.21 -12.92
C LYS A 36 -9.89 -2.06 -12.27
N GLU A 37 -8.84 -1.42 -11.74
CA GLU A 37 -7.78 -2.14 -11.04
C GLU A 37 -8.28 -2.77 -9.74
N LYS A 38 -9.16 -2.10 -8.98
CA LYS A 38 -9.79 -2.70 -7.80
C LYS A 38 -10.62 -3.92 -8.17
N GLU A 39 -11.49 -3.82 -9.17
CA GLU A 39 -12.30 -4.95 -9.65
C GLU A 39 -11.42 -6.17 -10.01
N LYS A 40 -10.26 -5.92 -10.61
CA LYS A 40 -9.31 -6.96 -11.02
C LYS A 40 -8.50 -7.56 -9.87
N ASN A 41 -8.09 -6.75 -8.89
CA ASN A 41 -7.16 -7.17 -7.84
C ASN A 41 -7.85 -7.52 -6.51
N ASN A 42 -9.13 -7.18 -6.35
CA ASN A 42 -9.95 -7.63 -5.23
C ASN A 42 -10.01 -9.15 -5.18
N ILE A 43 -10.06 -9.70 -3.97
CA ILE A 43 -10.15 -11.15 -3.76
C ILE A 43 -11.55 -11.48 -3.25
N ASN A 44 -12.24 -12.41 -3.92
CA ASN A 44 -13.50 -12.95 -3.45
C ASN A 44 -13.23 -14.10 -2.47
N ILE A 45 -13.79 -13.99 -1.27
CA ILE A 45 -13.68 -15.00 -0.21
C ILE A 45 -15.09 -15.34 0.23
N ASN A 46 -15.61 -16.47 -0.25
CA ASN A 46 -16.96 -16.96 0.08
C ASN A 46 -18.06 -15.90 -0.14
N GLY A 47 -18.01 -15.17 -1.26
CA GLY A 47 -18.97 -14.11 -1.59
C GLY A 47 -18.64 -12.73 -1.01
N ASN A 48 -17.66 -12.64 -0.11
CA ASN A 48 -17.19 -11.37 0.45
C ASN A 48 -15.97 -10.83 -0.29
N ILE A 49 -15.80 -9.51 -0.26
CA ILE A 49 -14.71 -8.83 -0.97
C ILE A 49 -13.63 -8.41 0.02
N LEU A 50 -12.43 -8.93 -0.19
CA LEU A 50 -11.21 -8.38 0.37
C LEU A 50 -10.69 -7.31 -0.61
N GLU A 51 -10.85 -6.04 -0.22
CA GLU A 51 -10.63 -4.90 -1.09
C GLU A 51 -9.14 -4.62 -1.27
N TRP A 52 -8.67 -4.57 -2.50
CA TRP A 52 -7.30 -4.15 -2.82
C TRP A 52 -7.15 -2.63 -2.69
N ILE A 53 -6.09 -2.22 -2.00
CA ILE A 53 -5.81 -0.83 -1.67
C ILE A 53 -4.54 -0.37 -2.40
N THR A 54 -4.63 0.82 -2.99
CA THR A 54 -3.49 1.52 -3.56
C THR A 54 -2.89 2.50 -2.57
N SER A 55 -1.60 2.79 -2.72
CA SER A 55 -0.94 3.79 -1.89
C SER A 55 -1.48 5.22 -2.09
N GLN A 56 -2.03 5.55 -3.26
CA GLN A 56 -2.62 6.87 -3.52
C GLN A 56 -3.86 7.19 -2.68
N GLU A 57 -4.51 6.17 -2.10
CA GLU A 57 -5.75 6.35 -1.31
C GLU A 57 -5.51 6.86 0.11
N LYS A 58 -4.25 6.89 0.58
CA LYS A 58 -3.86 7.52 1.86
C LYS A 58 -4.70 7.09 3.08
N LEU A 59 -5.15 5.83 3.11
CA LEU A 59 -6.17 5.35 4.06
C LEU A 59 -5.74 5.40 5.53
N PHE A 60 -4.44 5.34 5.81
CA PHE A 60 -3.92 5.25 7.18
C PHE A 60 -4.01 6.56 7.98
N ASN A 61 -4.38 7.67 7.33
CA ASN A 61 -4.59 8.97 7.97
C ASN A 61 -5.89 9.08 8.78
N LYS A 62 -6.78 8.09 8.67
CA LYS A 62 -7.99 7.98 9.49
C LYS A 62 -7.98 6.64 10.23
N LEU A 63 -8.43 6.66 11.47
CA LEU A 63 -8.68 5.44 12.24
C LEU A 63 -10.08 4.94 11.88
N ASP A 64 -10.17 3.74 11.32
CA ASP A 64 -11.42 3.15 10.83
C ASP A 64 -11.75 1.79 11.49
N ASN A 65 -10.88 1.30 12.38
CA ASN A 65 -11.00 0.01 13.05
C ASN A 65 -11.14 -1.19 12.10
N LYS A 66 -10.79 -1.03 10.81
CA LYS A 66 -10.84 -2.11 9.83
C LYS A 66 -9.54 -2.93 9.87
N TYR A 67 -9.65 -4.20 9.49
CA TYR A 67 -8.50 -5.07 9.36
C TYR A 67 -7.83 -4.88 8.01
N TYR A 68 -6.52 -4.70 8.03
CA TYR A 68 -5.67 -4.59 6.87
C TYR A 68 -4.73 -5.79 6.79
N PHE A 69 -4.49 -6.26 5.58
CA PHE A 69 -3.53 -7.30 5.27
C PHE A 69 -2.46 -6.72 4.36
N VAL A 70 -1.20 -6.94 4.72
CA VAL A 70 -0.06 -6.39 3.99
C VAL A 70 0.82 -7.53 3.54
N VAL A 71 1.07 -7.60 2.23
CA VAL A 71 2.04 -8.52 1.65
C VAL A 71 3.35 -7.78 1.43
N TRP A 72 4.43 -8.26 2.06
CA TRP A 72 5.69 -7.53 2.12
C TRP A 72 6.90 -8.45 2.31
N ARG A 73 8.09 -7.89 2.15
CA ARG A 73 9.37 -8.53 2.44
C ARG A 73 10.43 -7.50 2.83
N ASP A 74 11.39 -7.92 3.63
CA ASP A 74 12.47 -7.08 4.18
C ASP A 74 13.80 -7.16 3.41
N SER A 75 13.86 -7.99 2.36
CA SER A 75 14.99 -8.15 1.46
C SER A 75 14.48 -8.47 0.06
N LYS A 76 15.23 -8.09 -0.98
CA LYS A 76 14.89 -8.45 -2.37
C LYS A 76 14.88 -9.95 -2.63
N ASN A 77 15.58 -10.71 -1.80
CA ASN A 77 15.76 -12.15 -1.92
C ASN A 77 15.00 -12.93 -0.84
N SER A 78 14.30 -12.25 0.08
CA SER A 78 13.47 -12.95 1.08
C SER A 78 12.10 -13.34 0.52
N ASN A 79 11.51 -14.34 1.16
CA ASN A 79 10.14 -14.76 0.90
C ASN A 79 9.17 -13.62 1.20
N TRP A 80 8.05 -13.61 0.47
CA TRP A 80 6.93 -12.74 0.82
C TRP A 80 6.29 -13.22 2.13
N ASN A 81 5.88 -12.25 2.94
CA ASN A 81 5.15 -12.44 4.18
C ASN A 81 3.80 -11.76 4.05
N ILE A 82 2.82 -12.26 4.78
CA ILE A 82 1.53 -11.59 4.96
C ILE A 82 1.28 -11.36 6.44
N ASN A 83 0.99 -10.12 6.81
CA ASN A 83 0.64 -9.76 8.17
C ASN A 83 -0.67 -8.98 8.18
N LYS A 84 -1.45 -9.19 9.25
CA LYS A 84 -2.71 -8.51 9.50
C LYS A 84 -2.56 -7.53 10.66
N PHE A 85 -3.22 -6.38 10.58
CA PHE A 85 -3.37 -5.47 11.71
C PHE A 85 -4.74 -4.77 11.69
N ASN A 86 -5.20 -4.31 12.86
CA ASN A 86 -6.40 -3.48 12.98
C ASN A 86 -6.02 -2.00 12.99
N ASN A 87 -6.61 -1.17 12.13
CA ASN A 87 -6.30 0.25 12.02
C ASN A 87 -7.04 1.10 13.10
N ASN A 88 -6.83 0.76 14.37
CA ASN A 88 -7.44 1.43 15.54
C ASN A 88 -6.50 2.39 16.27
N LYS A 89 -5.23 2.46 15.86
CA LYS A 89 -4.21 3.32 16.47
C LYS A 89 -3.41 4.05 15.41
N GLU A 90 -2.86 5.18 15.80
CA GLU A 90 -2.00 5.99 14.94
C GLU A 90 -0.70 5.26 14.58
N ILE A 91 -0.06 4.63 15.57
CA ILE A 91 1.17 3.87 15.40
C ILE A 91 0.91 2.42 15.78
N ILE A 92 1.32 1.49 14.91
CA ILE A 92 1.13 0.05 15.08
C ILE A 92 2.40 -0.67 14.66
N LEU A 93 2.98 -1.44 15.59
CA LEU A 93 4.02 -2.42 15.29
C LEU A 93 3.33 -3.68 14.76
N ILE A 94 3.34 -3.86 13.44
CA ILE A 94 2.60 -4.94 12.77
C ILE A 94 3.35 -6.26 12.95
N THR A 95 4.68 -6.21 12.91
CA THR A 95 5.53 -7.31 13.36
C THR A 95 6.10 -6.99 14.73
N GLY A 96 6.17 -8.00 15.60
CA GLY A 96 6.70 -7.83 16.96
C GLY A 96 8.17 -7.39 17.01
N ASP A 97 8.91 -7.58 15.91
CA ASP A 97 10.31 -7.19 15.76
C ASP A 97 10.52 -5.84 15.05
N THR A 98 9.45 -5.04 14.87
CA THR A 98 9.46 -3.70 14.25
C THR A 98 9.88 -3.64 12.78
N ARG A 99 9.98 -4.79 12.09
CA ARG A 99 10.28 -4.80 10.64
C ARG A 99 9.19 -4.15 9.81
N LEU A 100 7.92 -4.44 10.09
CA LEU A 100 6.78 -3.79 9.45
C LEU A 100 5.97 -3.02 10.50
N GLN A 101 5.63 -1.77 10.18
CA GLN A 101 4.86 -0.90 11.05
C GLN A 101 3.99 0.09 10.27
N LYS A 102 2.87 0.49 10.87
CA LYS A 102 2.19 1.75 10.54
C LYS A 102 2.81 2.84 11.42
N THR A 103 3.32 3.90 10.81
CA THR A 103 3.95 5.02 11.53
C THR A 103 3.68 6.35 10.85
N LYS A 104 3.95 7.44 11.57
CA LYS A 104 3.93 8.79 11.03
C LYS A 104 5.17 9.03 10.16
N LEU A 105 4.97 9.54 8.94
CA LEU A 105 5.99 9.93 7.97
C LEU A 105 5.69 11.35 7.48
N GLY A 106 6.36 12.34 8.09
CA GLY A 106 6.02 13.74 7.89
C GLY A 106 4.65 14.07 8.48
N ASN A 107 3.72 14.52 7.63
CA ASN A 107 2.36 14.92 8.04
C ASN A 107 1.31 13.81 7.86
N GLU A 108 1.70 12.64 7.36
CA GLU A 108 0.79 11.54 7.04
C GLU A 108 1.23 10.26 7.75
N TYR A 109 0.30 9.31 7.90
CA TYR A 109 0.58 7.96 8.34
C TYR A 109 0.69 7.03 7.14
N ASP A 110 1.67 6.14 7.17
CA ASP A 110 1.87 5.13 6.13
C ASP A 110 2.47 3.84 6.71
N LEU A 111 2.57 2.82 5.87
CA LEU A 111 3.32 1.61 6.16
C LEU A 111 4.79 1.80 5.85
N ALA A 112 5.65 1.36 6.77
CA ALA A 112 7.09 1.37 6.62
C ALA A 112 7.67 -0.01 6.94
N ILE A 113 8.60 -0.45 6.09
CA ILE A 113 9.41 -1.65 6.29
C ILE A 113 10.84 -1.22 6.59
N ARG A 114 11.41 -1.66 7.71
CA ARG A 114 12.86 -1.56 7.93
C ARG A 114 13.56 -2.57 7.03
N VAL A 115 14.37 -2.08 6.10
CA VAL A 115 15.11 -2.90 5.13
C VAL A 115 16.60 -2.87 5.50
N PRO A 116 17.19 -3.97 5.99
CA PRO A 116 18.59 -4.01 6.38
C PRO A 116 19.56 -3.67 5.24
N GLU A 117 19.26 -4.12 4.02
CA GLU A 117 20.13 -3.97 2.84
C GLU A 117 20.43 -2.51 2.49
N ILE A 118 19.43 -1.64 2.62
CA ILE A 118 19.57 -0.20 2.33
C ILE A 118 19.80 0.63 3.60
N ARG A 119 19.89 -0.02 4.77
CA ARG A 119 19.98 0.61 6.10
C ARG A 119 18.97 1.74 6.31
N ASN A 120 17.77 1.58 5.76
CA ASN A 120 16.72 2.59 5.75
C ASN A 120 15.34 1.93 5.73
N MET A 121 14.29 2.73 5.69
CA MET A 121 12.92 2.26 5.52
C MET A 121 12.50 2.31 4.05
N SER A 122 11.78 1.28 3.60
CA SER A 122 10.92 1.40 2.42
C SER A 122 9.51 1.78 2.87
N VAL A 123 8.88 2.71 2.17
CA VAL A 123 7.58 3.28 2.51
C VAL A 123 6.57 2.89 1.44
N TRP A 124 5.37 2.48 1.83
CA TRP A 124 4.38 1.94 0.88
C TRP A 124 4.03 2.91 -0.24
N LYS A 125 3.90 4.21 0.04
CA LYS A 125 3.63 5.21 -1.00
C LYS A 125 4.73 5.38 -2.05
N GLU A 126 5.97 5.03 -1.73
CA GLU A 126 7.14 5.22 -2.61
C GLU A 126 7.67 3.89 -3.17
N ASP A 127 7.29 2.75 -2.58
CA ASP A 127 7.75 1.44 -2.99
C ASP A 127 7.21 1.05 -4.37
N ASN A 128 8.11 0.63 -5.25
CA ASN A 128 7.77 0.26 -6.62
C ASN A 128 7.31 -1.21 -6.77
N GLY A 129 7.04 -1.91 -5.67
CA GLY A 129 6.78 -3.35 -5.66
C GLY A 129 7.97 -4.19 -5.19
N THR A 130 9.06 -3.55 -4.77
CA THR A 130 10.27 -4.26 -4.33
C THR A 130 10.08 -4.87 -2.96
N TYR A 131 9.53 -4.11 -2.00
CA TYR A 131 9.37 -4.55 -0.61
C TYR A 131 7.90 -4.70 -0.22
N PHE A 132 6.98 -3.98 -0.86
CA PHE A 132 5.55 -4.17 -0.67
C PHE A 132 4.92 -4.72 -1.95
N LYS A 133 4.17 -5.81 -1.84
CA LYS A 133 3.48 -6.41 -2.98
C LYS A 133 2.06 -5.88 -3.14
N SER A 134 1.29 -5.89 -2.06
CA SER A 134 -0.11 -5.50 -2.04
C SER A 134 -0.58 -5.23 -0.62
N VAL A 135 -1.63 -4.41 -0.52
CA VAL A 135 -2.36 -4.15 0.71
C VAL A 135 -3.82 -4.41 0.44
N TYR A 136 -4.49 -5.04 1.40
CA TYR A 136 -5.91 -5.29 1.35
C TYR A 136 -6.61 -4.80 2.60
N ARG A 137 -7.89 -4.46 2.46
CA ARG A 137 -8.78 -4.08 3.57
C ARG A 137 -9.99 -5.00 3.63
N TRP A 138 -10.28 -5.49 4.83
CA TRP A 138 -11.51 -6.19 5.15
C TRP A 138 -12.55 -5.19 5.65
N ASN A 139 -13.61 -4.99 4.86
CA ASN A 139 -14.63 -3.97 5.13
C ASN A 139 -15.77 -4.46 6.04
N LEU A 140 -15.88 -5.76 6.27
CA LEU A 140 -16.98 -6.36 7.00
C LEU A 140 -16.68 -6.43 8.50
N ASP A 141 -17.74 -6.39 9.31
CA ASP A 141 -17.66 -6.51 10.77
C ASP A 141 -17.91 -7.97 11.23
N ILE A 142 -17.51 -8.91 10.39
CA ILE A 142 -17.49 -10.36 10.66
C ILE A 142 -16.05 -10.87 10.73
N GLN A 143 -15.89 -12.12 11.16
CA GLN A 143 -14.60 -12.81 11.20
C GLN A 143 -13.83 -12.61 9.88
N GLU A 144 -12.67 -12.00 10.00
CA GLU A 144 -11.75 -11.78 8.90
C GLU A 144 -11.09 -13.10 8.45
N PRO A 145 -10.74 -13.22 7.17
CA PRO A 145 -10.19 -14.46 6.63
C PRO A 145 -8.79 -14.77 7.18
N ASN A 146 -8.47 -16.06 7.27
CA ASN A 146 -7.10 -16.52 7.44
C ASN A 146 -6.42 -16.57 6.07
N LEU A 147 -5.34 -15.82 5.88
CA LEU A 147 -4.68 -15.67 4.59
C LEU A 147 -3.24 -16.13 4.67
N ILE A 148 -2.80 -16.81 3.62
CA ILE A 148 -1.40 -17.17 3.38
C ILE A 148 -0.93 -16.51 2.07
N VAL A 149 0.39 -16.43 1.91
CA VAL A 149 1.01 -15.92 0.69
C VAL A 149 1.97 -16.96 0.14
N ASP A 150 1.99 -17.11 -1.18
CA ASP A 150 2.95 -17.98 -1.85
C ASP A 150 4.29 -17.29 -2.16
N LYS A 151 5.22 -18.05 -2.74
CA LYS A 151 6.56 -17.58 -3.11
C LYS A 151 6.54 -16.40 -4.09
N ASP A 152 5.46 -16.21 -4.85
CA ASP A 152 5.34 -15.15 -5.85
C ASP A 152 4.64 -13.90 -5.28
N GLY A 153 4.22 -13.96 -4.01
CA GLY A 153 3.53 -12.88 -3.32
C GLY A 153 2.02 -12.89 -3.58
N MET A 154 1.46 -14.00 -4.06
CA MET A 154 0.03 -14.12 -4.34
C MET A 154 -0.69 -14.62 -3.09
N VAL A 155 -1.80 -13.95 -2.75
CA VAL A 155 -2.59 -14.24 -1.55
C VAL A 155 -3.58 -15.38 -1.81
N LYS A 156 -3.69 -16.29 -0.85
CA LYS A 156 -4.67 -17.40 -0.85
C LYS A 156 -5.34 -17.48 0.52
N VAL A 157 -6.56 -18.00 0.55
CA VAL A 157 -7.24 -18.35 1.80
C VAL A 157 -6.60 -19.61 2.36
N ASN A 158 -6.29 -19.60 3.65
CA ASN A 158 -5.79 -20.78 4.35
C ASN A 158 -6.98 -21.58 4.86
N GLU A 159 -7.24 -22.71 4.20
CA GLU A 159 -8.31 -23.67 4.55
C GLU A 159 -7.96 -24.48 5.80
#